data_AF-A0A973QST1-F1
#
_entry.id   AF-A0A973QST1-F1
#
_cell.length_a   1.000
_cell.length_b   1.000
_cell.length_c   1.000
_cell.angle_alpha   90.00
_cell.angle_beta   90.00
_cell.angle_gamma   90.00
#
_symmetry.space_group_name_H-M   'P 1'
#
loop_
_entity.id
_entity.type
_entity.pdbx_description
1 polymer ?
#
loop_
_entity_poly.entity_id
_entity_poly.type
_entity_poly.pdbx_seq_one_letter_code
_entity_poly.pdbx_strand_id
1 'polypeptide(L)'
;MGSALREATGARRLLWGLQDPGWLVSAWQGRGAALRPLHLDESERSGRYGRVEPAGLLRFPAWAPFLHGFEPYDHLLKTVREAVADPAAVLAFAYDWRLPVEANGTLLAEAAHRHLAAWRGSEAHHRARRLHPDEREARLVFVAHSMGGLVTRAAFADAAAHGSDLSADTRCVVTLGTPFLGSVKAAVILGGNRSDPLPALPRRGMQALARTLPGVHDLLPDHRCVDAGGDVLRLSPSDVAELGGDKELAAQAQDFQRRMRAPGAPALPGHRAVVGVAQPTAQSLRLEDGVVYEQYESFERNGDGEVARDRATGHPVRRDRAGDGTVCRDAAALPGSKNVTWLPLQHGALAKDGVALAHVRAILPERDQDLGPALGAGGIGLDLPDCVETDRPWLARLTPAPGEELDGHAGIACSVHDAGTDRRVGTGRLGWHDGAVAASITLSDPGLYRIRVTADGAPPLTQLVLALDPADPI
;
A
#
# COMPACT_ATOMS: atom_id res chain seq x y z
N MET A 1 -13.15 9.70 -6.94
CA MET A 1 -14.62 9.52 -6.97
C MET A 1 -15.02 8.09 -6.56
N GLY A 2 -14.49 7.58 -5.43
CA GLY A 2 -14.68 6.19 -5.01
C GLY A 2 -15.93 5.89 -4.16
N SER A 3 -16.70 6.93 -3.81
CA SER A 3 -17.95 6.83 -3.07
C SER A 3 -19.12 7.11 -4.00
N ALA A 4 -20.19 6.33 -3.89
CA ALA A 4 -21.48 6.70 -4.44
C ALA A 4 -22.01 7.94 -3.68
N LEU A 5 -22.62 8.89 -4.38
CA LEU A 5 -23.12 10.15 -3.79
C LEU A 5 -24.60 10.34 -4.10
N ARG A 6 -25.38 10.85 -3.15
CA ARG A 6 -26.81 11.15 -3.32
C ARG A 6 -27.20 12.48 -2.68
N GLU A 7 -28.35 13.01 -3.08
CA GLU A 7 -28.99 14.14 -2.38
C GLU A 7 -29.28 13.77 -0.92
N ALA A 8 -28.94 14.64 0.03
CA ALA A 8 -29.16 14.38 1.45
C ALA A 8 -30.64 14.56 1.86
N THR A 9 -31.33 15.50 1.23
CA THR A 9 -32.73 15.83 1.50
C THR A 9 -33.63 15.52 0.29
N GLY A 10 -34.95 15.57 0.51
CA GLY A 10 -35.94 15.31 -0.55
C GLY A 10 -35.98 13.84 -0.98
N ALA A 11 -35.95 13.58 -2.29
CA ALA A 11 -36.08 12.24 -2.87
C ALA A 11 -34.83 11.36 -2.69
N ARG A 12 -33.74 11.91 -2.16
CA ARG A 12 -32.46 11.20 -1.91
C ARG A 12 -31.91 10.48 -3.16
N ARG A 13 -32.05 11.13 -4.32
CA ARG A 13 -31.66 10.57 -5.61
C ARG A 13 -30.15 10.38 -5.68
N LEU A 14 -29.73 9.24 -6.24
CA LEU A 14 -28.33 8.95 -6.49
C LEU A 14 -27.79 9.84 -7.62
N LEU A 15 -26.70 10.55 -7.34
CA LEU A 15 -26.04 11.50 -8.23
C LEU A 15 -24.78 10.92 -8.88
N TRP A 16 -24.13 9.96 -8.22
CA TRP A 16 -22.94 9.26 -8.69
C TRP A 16 -22.90 7.82 -8.18
N GLY A 17 -22.33 6.90 -8.97
CA GLY A 17 -22.25 5.46 -8.65
C GLY A 17 -23.48 4.66 -9.08
N LEU A 18 -24.13 5.10 -10.17
CA LEU A 18 -25.29 4.44 -10.76
C LEU A 18 -24.89 3.18 -11.55
N GLN A 19 -25.75 2.17 -11.53
CA GLN A 19 -25.57 0.92 -12.29
C GLN A 19 -25.90 1.07 -13.79
N ASP A 20 -26.47 2.21 -14.20
CA ASP A 20 -26.93 2.46 -15.58
C ASP A 20 -25.80 3.02 -16.48
N PRO A 21 -25.29 2.25 -17.46
CA PRO A 21 -24.29 2.74 -18.40
C PRO A 21 -24.82 3.84 -19.33
N GLY A 22 -26.12 3.84 -19.63
CA GLY A 22 -26.78 4.89 -20.42
C GLY A 22 -26.73 6.24 -19.71
N TRP A 23 -26.88 6.23 -18.38
CA TRP A 23 -26.66 7.42 -17.56
C TRP A 23 -25.22 7.93 -17.69
N LEU A 24 -24.20 7.06 -17.57
CA LEU A 24 -22.79 7.47 -17.69
C LEU A 24 -22.51 8.15 -19.03
N VAL A 25 -22.98 7.57 -20.13
CA VAL A 25 -22.86 8.15 -21.47
C VAL A 25 -23.54 9.52 -21.53
N SER A 26 -24.79 9.61 -21.07
CA SER A 26 -25.56 10.86 -21.09
C SER A 26 -24.94 11.96 -20.21
N ALA A 27 -24.34 11.59 -19.08
CA ALA A 27 -23.75 12.51 -18.12
C ALA A 27 -22.53 13.23 -18.70
N TRP A 28 -21.78 12.55 -19.55
CA TRP A 28 -20.59 13.10 -20.22
C TRP A 28 -20.87 13.68 -21.61
N GLN A 29 -21.92 13.23 -22.32
CA GLN A 29 -22.27 13.74 -23.66
C GLN A 29 -23.20 14.96 -23.64
N GLY A 30 -24.10 15.07 -22.66
CA GLY A 30 -24.93 16.25 -22.48
C GLY A 30 -24.09 17.48 -22.12
N ARG A 31 -24.63 18.70 -22.24
CA ARG A 31 -23.99 19.96 -21.81
C ARG A 31 -23.75 20.06 -20.28
N GLY A 32 -23.37 18.97 -19.60
CA GLY A 32 -23.11 18.88 -18.16
C GLY A 32 -24.35 18.80 -17.28
N ALA A 33 -25.57 18.69 -17.85
CA ALA A 33 -26.81 18.78 -17.08
C ALA A 33 -26.95 17.71 -15.97
N ALA A 34 -26.54 16.46 -16.25
CA ALA A 34 -26.62 15.38 -15.26
C ALA A 34 -25.54 15.49 -14.15
N LEU A 35 -24.43 16.17 -14.43
CA LEU A 35 -23.34 16.42 -13.45
C LEU A 35 -23.55 17.72 -12.68
N ARG A 36 -24.49 18.58 -13.11
CA ARG A 36 -24.81 19.85 -12.43
C ARG A 36 -25.10 19.69 -10.94
N PRO A 37 -25.85 18.67 -10.48
CA PRO A 37 -26.07 18.44 -9.04
C PRO A 37 -24.79 18.14 -8.25
N LEU A 38 -23.71 17.70 -8.90
CA LEU A 38 -22.42 17.43 -8.27
C LEU A 38 -21.53 18.68 -8.16
N HIS A 39 -21.84 19.80 -8.82
CA HIS A 39 -21.08 21.03 -8.61
C HIS A 39 -21.31 21.55 -7.19
N LEU A 40 -20.28 22.10 -6.55
CA LEU A 40 -20.48 22.84 -5.30
C LEU A 40 -21.26 24.12 -5.58
N ASP A 41 -22.26 24.39 -4.74
CA ASP A 41 -22.91 25.69 -4.70
C ASP A 41 -22.15 26.68 -3.80
N GLU A 42 -22.60 27.94 -3.76
CA GLU A 42 -21.97 28.99 -2.97
C GLU A 42 -22.00 28.70 -1.44
N SER A 43 -23.04 28.00 -0.97
CA SER A 43 -23.14 27.63 0.43
C SER A 43 -22.09 26.59 0.78
N GLU A 44 -21.94 25.55 -0.03
CA GLU A 44 -20.89 24.55 0.12
C GLU A 44 -19.49 25.16 -0.02
N ARG A 45 -19.28 26.11 -0.94
CA ARG A 45 -18.01 26.85 -1.07
C ARG A 45 -17.66 27.64 0.19
N SER A 46 -18.67 28.15 0.91
CA SER A 46 -18.48 28.83 2.21
C SER A 46 -18.31 27.89 3.40
N GLY A 47 -18.16 26.57 3.17
CA GLY A 47 -17.97 25.55 4.21
C GLY A 47 -19.26 24.96 4.78
N ARG A 48 -20.44 25.38 4.30
CA ARG A 48 -21.72 24.81 4.74
C ARG A 48 -22.07 23.59 3.88
N TYR A 49 -21.51 22.45 4.26
CA TYR A 49 -21.72 21.17 3.58
C TYR A 49 -23.04 20.48 4.00
N GLY A 50 -23.39 19.40 3.29
CA GLY A 50 -24.52 18.53 3.66
C GLY A 50 -25.66 18.45 2.65
N ARG A 51 -25.58 19.15 1.51
CA ARG A 51 -26.55 19.00 0.40
C ARG A 51 -26.46 17.62 -0.26
N VAL A 52 -25.25 17.09 -0.37
CA VAL A 52 -24.95 15.76 -0.87
C VAL A 52 -24.28 14.97 0.24
N GLU A 53 -24.61 13.70 0.32
CA GLU A 53 -24.03 12.77 1.28
C GLU A 53 -23.49 11.51 0.57
N PRO A 54 -22.49 10.85 1.15
CA PRO A 54 -22.04 9.54 0.68
C PRO A 54 -23.12 8.48 0.90
N ALA A 55 -23.33 7.63 -0.10
CA ALA A 55 -24.28 6.50 -0.08
C ALA A 55 -23.58 5.13 0.08
N GLY A 56 -22.26 5.12 0.29
CA GLY A 56 -21.44 3.91 0.39
C GLY A 56 -20.28 3.92 -0.61
N LEU A 57 -19.38 2.94 -0.48
CA LEU A 57 -18.31 2.72 -1.45
C LEU A 57 -18.91 2.30 -2.80
N LEU A 58 -18.22 2.63 -3.88
CA LEU A 58 -18.65 2.31 -5.23
C LEU A 58 -18.78 0.78 -5.42
N ARG A 59 -19.94 0.33 -5.92
CA ARG A 59 -20.29 -1.08 -6.16
C ARG A 59 -20.36 -1.47 -7.63
N PHE A 60 -20.32 -0.49 -8.53
CA PHE A 60 -20.42 -0.69 -9.97
C PHE A 60 -19.29 0.04 -10.66
N PRO A 61 -18.75 -0.50 -11.77
CA PRO A 61 -17.75 0.21 -12.54
C PRO A 61 -18.27 1.58 -12.93
N ALA A 62 -17.46 2.62 -12.71
CA ALA A 62 -17.77 3.96 -13.18
C ALA A 62 -16.68 4.43 -14.14
N TRP A 63 -17.01 5.40 -14.98
CA TRP A 63 -16.06 5.97 -15.91
C TRP A 63 -16.10 7.49 -15.83
N ALA A 64 -14.93 8.10 -15.93
CA ALA A 64 -14.83 9.54 -16.09
C ALA A 64 -13.70 9.90 -17.06
N PRO A 65 -13.85 10.99 -17.84
CA PRO A 65 -12.79 11.49 -18.72
C PRO A 65 -11.47 11.67 -17.95
N PHE A 66 -10.35 11.45 -18.62
CA PHE A 66 -8.98 11.48 -18.09
C PHE A 66 -8.59 10.37 -17.10
N LEU A 67 -9.57 9.76 -16.42
CA LEU A 67 -9.33 8.78 -15.36
C LEU A 67 -9.57 7.32 -15.80
N HIS A 68 -10.08 7.11 -17.01
CA HIS A 68 -10.33 5.81 -17.68
C HIS A 68 -11.30 4.85 -16.99
N GLY A 69 -11.43 4.84 -15.66
CA GLY A 69 -12.33 3.95 -14.95
C GLY A 69 -12.13 3.93 -13.45
N PHE A 70 -13.19 3.64 -12.72
CA PHE A 70 -13.19 3.34 -11.29
C PHE A 70 -13.69 1.93 -11.09
N GLU A 71 -12.91 1.13 -10.38
CA GLU A 71 -13.27 -0.24 -10.05
C GLU A 71 -14.15 -0.29 -8.78
N PRO A 72 -15.12 -1.22 -8.71
CA PRO A 72 -15.87 -1.48 -7.49
C PRO A 72 -14.98 -1.96 -6.34
N TYR A 73 -15.36 -1.64 -5.11
CA TYR A 73 -14.62 -2.03 -3.91
C TYR A 73 -15.06 -3.38 -3.33
N ASP A 74 -15.95 -4.12 -3.99
CA ASP A 74 -16.51 -5.37 -3.45
C ASP A 74 -15.44 -6.43 -3.19
N HIS A 75 -14.44 -6.54 -4.07
CA HIS A 75 -13.31 -7.46 -3.89
C HIS A 75 -12.47 -7.08 -2.66
N LEU A 76 -12.11 -5.81 -2.51
CA LEU A 76 -11.37 -5.33 -1.35
C LEU A 76 -12.15 -5.54 -0.05
N LEU A 77 -13.44 -5.15 -0.03
CA LEU A 77 -14.29 -5.33 1.14
C LEU A 77 -14.45 -6.80 1.51
N LYS A 78 -14.62 -7.68 0.52
CA LYS A 78 -14.66 -9.13 0.74
C LYS A 78 -13.36 -9.61 1.37
N THR A 79 -12.21 -9.26 0.80
CA THR A 79 -10.89 -9.62 1.33
C THR A 79 -10.69 -9.17 2.77
N VAL A 80 -11.07 -7.92 3.09
CA VAL A 80 -10.94 -7.39 4.46
C VAL A 80 -11.87 -8.15 5.42
N ARG A 81 -13.14 -8.38 5.05
CA ARG A 81 -14.11 -9.11 5.88
C ARG A 81 -13.71 -10.55 6.16
N GLU A 82 -13.08 -11.21 5.18
CA GLU A 82 -12.59 -12.58 5.32
C GLU A 82 -11.30 -12.69 6.15
N ALA A 83 -10.61 -11.57 6.39
CA ALA A 83 -9.35 -11.52 7.13
C ALA A 83 -9.50 -11.10 8.60
N VAL A 84 -10.64 -10.52 8.98
CA VAL A 84 -10.91 -10.08 10.36
C VAL A 84 -11.70 -11.12 11.15
N ALA A 85 -11.64 -11.02 12.48
CA ALA A 85 -12.28 -11.98 13.38
C ALA A 85 -13.83 -11.97 13.33
N ASP A 86 -14.43 -10.86 12.93
CA ASP A 86 -15.88 -10.70 12.79
C ASP A 86 -16.19 -9.60 11.75
N PRO A 87 -17.21 -9.75 10.87
CA PRO A 87 -17.58 -8.71 9.92
C PRO A 87 -17.93 -7.37 10.56
N ALA A 88 -18.42 -7.35 11.81
CA ALA A 88 -18.71 -6.12 12.54
C ALA A 88 -17.44 -5.30 12.89
N ALA A 89 -16.24 -5.90 12.79
CA ALA A 89 -14.98 -5.18 12.95
C ALA A 89 -14.64 -4.29 11.73
N VAL A 90 -15.37 -4.42 10.62
CA VAL A 90 -15.10 -3.67 9.38
C VAL A 90 -16.03 -2.47 9.24
N LEU A 91 -15.45 -1.26 9.23
CA LEU A 91 -16.13 -0.06 8.79
C LEU A 91 -15.73 0.29 7.35
N ALA A 92 -16.70 0.28 6.44
CA ALA A 92 -16.54 0.90 5.13
C ALA A 92 -16.83 2.39 5.23
N PHE A 93 -15.80 3.23 5.07
CA PHE A 93 -15.95 4.68 5.15
C PHE A 93 -16.07 5.30 3.76
N ALA A 94 -17.30 5.65 3.39
CA ALA A 94 -17.58 6.44 2.20
C ALA A 94 -17.66 7.92 2.58
N TYR A 95 -17.15 8.78 1.71
CA TYR A 95 -17.06 10.22 1.94
C TYR A 95 -17.39 11.03 0.68
N ASP A 96 -17.72 12.31 0.86
CA ASP A 96 -18.00 13.23 -0.24
C ASP A 96 -16.69 13.75 -0.85
N TRP A 97 -16.26 13.08 -1.92
CA TRP A 97 -15.01 13.36 -2.63
C TRP A 97 -14.99 14.72 -3.34
N ARG A 98 -16.11 15.46 -3.33
CA ARG A 98 -16.19 16.82 -3.85
C ARG A 98 -15.56 17.84 -2.89
N LEU A 99 -15.65 17.56 -1.60
CA LEU A 99 -15.25 18.45 -0.51
C LEU A 99 -13.74 18.39 -0.26
N PRO A 100 -13.17 19.33 0.52
CA PRO A 100 -11.76 19.29 0.88
C PRO A 100 -11.38 17.97 1.55
N VAL A 101 -10.16 17.50 1.29
CA VAL A 101 -9.56 16.33 1.95
C VAL A 101 -9.55 16.51 3.46
N GLU A 102 -9.24 17.71 3.95
CA GLU A 102 -9.21 18.05 5.38
C GLU A 102 -10.58 17.83 6.05
N ALA A 103 -11.66 18.32 5.44
CA ALA A 103 -13.02 18.13 5.95
C ALA A 103 -13.43 16.65 6.04
N ASN A 104 -13.06 15.86 5.02
CA ASN A 104 -13.30 14.41 5.05
C ASN A 104 -12.40 13.71 6.09
N GLY A 105 -11.22 14.24 6.38
CA GLY A 105 -10.28 13.74 7.38
C GLY A 105 -10.86 13.83 8.80
N THR A 106 -11.44 14.97 9.17
CA THR A 106 -12.14 15.14 10.45
C THR A 106 -13.28 14.12 10.59
N LEU A 107 -14.11 13.95 9.55
CA LEU A 107 -15.20 12.96 9.56
C LEU A 107 -14.68 11.53 9.71
N LEU A 108 -13.54 11.20 9.10
CA LEU A 108 -12.90 9.89 9.23
C LEU A 108 -12.35 9.67 10.64
N ALA A 109 -11.70 10.66 11.24
CA ALA A 109 -11.17 10.58 12.60
C ALA A 109 -12.29 10.26 13.60
N GLU A 110 -13.39 11.01 13.52
CA GLU A 110 -14.55 10.76 14.37
C GLU A 110 -15.18 9.38 14.14
N ALA A 111 -15.35 8.98 12.87
CA ALA A 111 -15.93 7.69 12.53
C ALA A 111 -15.06 6.53 13.01
N ALA A 112 -13.74 6.66 12.89
CA ALA A 112 -12.78 5.68 13.38
C ALA A 112 -12.83 5.52 14.90
N HIS A 113 -12.89 6.63 15.64
CA HIS A 113 -13.03 6.61 17.10
C HIS A 113 -14.35 5.94 17.53
N ARG A 114 -15.48 6.36 16.97
CA ARG A 114 -16.79 5.76 17.26
C ARG A 114 -16.82 4.27 16.94
N HIS A 115 -16.27 3.88 15.79
CA HIS A 115 -16.22 2.47 15.37
C HIS A 115 -15.37 1.62 16.30
N LEU A 116 -14.17 2.10 16.66
CA LEU A 116 -13.30 1.38 17.58
C LEU A 116 -13.93 1.20 18.95
N ALA A 117 -14.54 2.26 19.50
CA ALA A 117 -15.23 2.20 20.79
C ALA A 117 -16.41 1.20 20.75
N ALA A 118 -17.24 1.27 19.70
CA ALA A 118 -18.36 0.34 19.52
C ALA A 118 -17.90 -1.11 19.34
N TRP A 119 -16.84 -1.34 18.57
CA TRP A 119 -16.26 -2.67 18.39
C TRP A 119 -15.70 -3.21 19.70
N ARG A 120 -14.88 -2.42 20.42
CA ARG A 120 -14.28 -2.83 21.69
C ARG A 120 -15.32 -3.20 22.74
N GLY A 121 -16.47 -2.53 22.76
CA GLY A 121 -17.59 -2.82 23.65
C GLY A 121 -18.50 -3.99 23.24
N SER A 122 -18.24 -4.65 22.11
CA SER A 122 -19.09 -5.74 21.59
C SER A 122 -18.69 -7.12 22.13
N GLU A 123 -19.66 -8.03 22.29
CA GLU A 123 -19.36 -9.42 22.69
C GLU A 123 -18.53 -10.17 21.62
N ALA A 124 -18.70 -9.81 20.35
CA ALA A 124 -17.90 -10.36 19.26
C ALA A 124 -16.41 -10.03 19.43
N HIS A 125 -16.09 -8.79 19.85
CA HIS A 125 -14.73 -8.42 20.21
C HIS A 125 -14.24 -9.18 21.44
N HIS A 126 -15.03 -9.27 22.51
CA HIS A 126 -14.63 -10.01 23.71
C HIS A 126 -14.29 -11.48 23.38
N ARG A 127 -15.09 -12.13 22.52
CA ARG A 127 -14.79 -13.48 22.02
C ARG A 127 -13.49 -13.52 21.22
N ALA A 128 -13.30 -12.61 20.28
CA ALA A 128 -12.08 -12.55 19.47
C ALA A 128 -10.83 -12.32 20.32
N ARG A 129 -10.94 -11.45 21.34
CA ARG A 129 -9.88 -11.13 22.29
C ARG A 129 -9.44 -12.35 23.10
N ARG A 130 -10.39 -13.15 23.63
CA ARG A 130 -10.10 -14.40 24.35
C ARG A 130 -9.35 -15.45 23.51
N LEU A 131 -9.45 -15.36 22.18
CA LEU A 131 -8.75 -16.25 21.25
C LEU A 131 -7.38 -15.69 20.82
N HIS A 132 -7.10 -14.42 21.11
CA HIS A 132 -5.80 -13.82 20.82
C HIS A 132 -4.81 -14.20 21.94
N PRO A 133 -3.59 -14.68 21.62
CA PRO A 133 -2.64 -15.14 22.64
C PRO A 133 -2.33 -14.14 23.75
N ASP A 134 -2.23 -12.86 23.39
CA ASP A 134 -1.94 -11.79 24.36
C ASP A 134 -3.20 -11.13 24.96
N GLU A 135 -4.40 -11.64 24.62
CA GLU A 135 -5.69 -11.08 25.05
C GLU A 135 -5.78 -9.54 24.95
N ARG A 136 -5.15 -8.95 23.94
CA ARG A 136 -5.01 -7.49 23.80
C ARG A 136 -6.26 -6.86 23.19
N GLU A 137 -6.46 -5.57 23.49
CA GLU A 137 -7.50 -4.75 22.88
C GLU A 137 -7.29 -4.60 21.36
N ALA A 138 -8.40 -4.54 20.62
CA ALA A 138 -8.37 -4.27 19.19
C ALA A 138 -7.76 -2.90 18.88
N ARG A 139 -7.02 -2.79 17.77
CA ARG A 139 -6.47 -1.54 17.22
C ARG A 139 -6.96 -1.38 15.77
N LEU A 140 -7.03 -0.14 15.29
CA LEU A 140 -7.44 0.19 13.93
C LEU A 140 -6.37 -0.19 12.91
N VAL A 141 -6.83 -0.61 11.74
CA VAL A 141 -6.02 -0.72 10.52
C VAL A 141 -6.75 0.03 9.42
N PHE A 142 -6.11 1.04 8.87
CA PHE A 142 -6.67 1.79 7.73
C PHE A 142 -6.25 1.11 6.43
N VAL A 143 -7.20 0.83 5.54
CA VAL A 143 -6.90 0.42 4.17
C VAL A 143 -7.52 1.46 3.24
N ALA A 144 -6.67 2.26 2.61
CA ALA A 144 -7.08 3.44 1.88
C ALA A 144 -6.58 3.41 0.44
N HIS A 145 -7.44 3.75 -0.52
CA HIS A 145 -7.09 3.78 -1.94
C HIS A 145 -7.14 5.20 -2.49
N SER A 146 -6.16 5.55 -3.32
CA SER A 146 -6.08 6.83 -4.02
C SER A 146 -6.20 8.01 -3.03
N MET A 147 -7.08 8.98 -3.30
CA MET A 147 -7.36 10.12 -2.41
C MET A 147 -7.76 9.71 -0.98
N GLY A 148 -8.27 8.50 -0.77
CA GLY A 148 -8.56 7.98 0.57
C GLY A 148 -7.35 8.00 1.50
N GLY A 149 -6.13 7.79 0.99
CA GLY A 149 -4.93 7.87 1.83
C GLY A 149 -4.57 9.31 2.24
N LEU A 150 -4.94 10.31 1.43
CA LEU A 150 -4.84 11.72 1.83
C LEU A 150 -5.87 12.06 2.91
N VAL A 151 -7.09 11.54 2.80
CA VAL A 151 -8.13 11.67 3.83
C VAL A 151 -7.67 11.02 5.14
N THR A 152 -7.07 9.83 5.08
CA THR A 152 -6.46 9.19 6.26
C THR A 152 -5.36 10.05 6.86
N ARG A 153 -4.46 10.61 6.06
CA ARG A 153 -3.42 11.53 6.56
C ARG A 153 -4.00 12.77 7.21
N ALA A 154 -5.04 13.36 6.63
CA ALA A 154 -5.76 14.48 7.22
C ALA A 154 -6.44 14.10 8.54
N ALA A 155 -6.99 12.89 8.66
CA ALA A 155 -7.56 12.40 9.92
C ALA A 155 -6.53 12.34 11.05
N PHE A 156 -5.28 11.92 10.77
CA PHE A 156 -4.21 11.95 11.76
C PHE A 156 -3.77 13.37 12.12
N ALA A 157 -3.75 14.29 11.14
CA ALA A 157 -3.46 15.70 11.40
C ALA A 157 -4.53 16.34 12.29
N ASP A 158 -5.81 16.10 11.98
CA ASP A 158 -6.96 16.56 12.76
C ASP A 158 -6.93 15.97 14.17
N ALA A 159 -6.70 14.66 14.30
CA ALA A 159 -6.58 14.00 15.59
C ALA A 159 -5.45 14.60 16.45
N ALA A 160 -4.27 14.84 15.87
CA ALA A 160 -3.16 15.45 16.59
C ALA A 160 -3.46 16.89 17.02
N ALA A 161 -4.13 17.68 16.18
CA ALA A 161 -4.53 19.05 16.51
C ALA A 161 -5.52 19.11 17.69
N HIS A 162 -6.36 18.09 17.83
CA HIS A 162 -7.38 17.99 18.89
C HIS A 162 -6.97 17.09 20.08
N GLY A 163 -5.72 16.61 20.11
CA GLY A 163 -5.22 15.75 21.20
C GLY A 163 -5.92 14.37 21.29
N SER A 164 -6.38 13.84 20.17
CA SER A 164 -7.03 12.52 20.08
C SER A 164 -6.01 11.38 20.02
N ASP A 165 -6.35 10.24 20.63
CA ASP A 165 -5.53 9.02 20.68
C ASP A 165 -5.49 8.23 19.37
N LEU A 166 -6.00 8.77 18.24
CA LEU A 166 -6.12 8.03 16.98
C LEU A 166 -4.82 7.35 16.54
N SER A 167 -3.67 8.01 16.73
CA SER A 167 -2.34 7.44 16.44
C SER A 167 -2.01 6.23 17.31
N ALA A 168 -2.32 6.28 18.61
CA ALA A 168 -2.08 5.18 19.54
C ALA A 168 -3.06 4.02 19.30
N ASP A 169 -4.31 4.35 18.95
CA ASP A 169 -5.36 3.40 18.61
C ASP A 169 -5.17 2.75 17.23
N THR A 170 -4.24 3.25 16.41
CA THR A 170 -3.94 2.70 15.08
C THR A 170 -2.71 1.82 15.11
N ARG A 171 -2.87 0.59 14.61
CA ARG A 171 -1.76 -0.34 14.37
C ARG A 171 -0.97 0.03 13.12
N CYS A 172 -1.65 0.13 11.98
CA CYS A 172 -1.00 0.43 10.71
C CYS A 172 -1.95 1.10 9.71
N VAL A 173 -1.35 1.73 8.71
CA VAL A 173 -2.05 2.32 7.56
C VAL A 173 -1.52 1.67 6.28
N VAL A 174 -2.40 1.06 5.50
CA VAL A 174 -2.12 0.52 4.17
C VAL A 174 -2.69 1.46 3.12
N THR A 175 -1.86 1.95 2.22
CA THR A 175 -2.29 2.81 1.13
C THR A 175 -2.08 2.17 -0.23
N LEU A 176 -3.07 2.27 -1.11
CA LEU A 176 -3.06 1.76 -2.47
C LEU A 176 -3.03 2.96 -3.44
N GLY A 177 -1.89 3.24 -4.08
CA GLY A 177 -1.77 4.29 -5.10
C GLY A 177 -2.09 5.71 -4.63
N THR A 178 -1.86 6.05 -3.35
CA THR A 178 -2.22 7.37 -2.79
C THR A 178 -1.30 8.48 -3.33
N PRO A 179 -1.82 9.55 -3.95
CA PRO A 179 -1.02 10.67 -4.46
C PRO A 179 -0.59 11.64 -3.34
N PHE A 180 0.34 11.22 -2.47
CA PHE A 180 0.83 12.03 -1.35
C PHE A 180 1.43 13.38 -1.76
N LEU A 181 2.01 13.47 -2.95
CA LEU A 181 2.54 14.72 -3.53
C LEU A 181 1.69 15.25 -4.71
N GLY A 182 0.43 14.80 -4.78
CA GLY A 182 -0.49 15.12 -5.86
C GLY A 182 -0.20 14.38 -7.17
N SER A 183 -0.91 14.74 -8.23
CA SER A 183 -0.77 14.16 -9.57
C SER A 183 -0.90 15.23 -10.65
N VAL A 184 -0.02 15.18 -11.65
CA VAL A 184 -0.12 16.01 -12.87
C VAL A 184 -1.49 15.86 -13.54
N LYS A 185 -2.13 14.69 -13.43
CA LYS A 185 -3.45 14.42 -13.99
C LYS A 185 -4.52 15.39 -13.48
N ALA A 186 -4.41 15.87 -12.22
CA ALA A 186 -5.33 16.88 -11.69
C ALA A 186 -5.23 18.22 -12.44
N ALA A 187 -4.01 18.67 -12.76
CA ALA A 187 -3.80 19.86 -13.58
C ALA A 187 -4.34 19.68 -15.02
N VAL A 188 -4.16 18.49 -15.61
CA VAL A 188 -4.72 18.15 -16.93
C VAL A 188 -6.24 18.20 -16.93
N ILE A 189 -6.88 17.67 -15.89
CA ILE A 189 -8.35 17.73 -15.71
C ILE A 189 -8.83 19.19 -15.64
N LEU A 190 -8.14 20.04 -14.88
CA LEU A 190 -8.48 21.47 -14.78
C LEU A 190 -8.17 22.25 -16.08
N GLY A 191 -7.15 21.85 -16.84
CA GLY A 191 -6.84 22.39 -18.17
C GLY A 191 -7.84 21.97 -19.25
N GLY A 192 -8.53 20.85 -19.04
CA GLY A 192 -9.54 20.32 -19.96
C GLY A 192 -8.93 19.82 -21.28
N ASN A 193 -9.48 20.27 -22.40
CA ASN A 193 -9.09 19.81 -23.75
C ASN A 193 -8.43 20.90 -24.60
N ARG A 194 -7.69 21.82 -23.98
CA ARG A 194 -7.12 22.99 -24.67
C ARG A 194 -6.01 22.64 -25.68
N SER A 195 -5.43 21.44 -25.59
CA SER A 195 -4.39 20.94 -26.49
C SER A 195 -4.92 20.14 -27.69
N ASP A 196 -6.20 19.76 -27.72
CA ASP A 196 -6.77 18.89 -28.76
C ASP A 196 -7.67 19.70 -29.72
N PRO A 197 -7.49 19.59 -31.05
CA PRO A 197 -8.21 20.39 -32.05
C PRO A 197 -9.69 20.02 -32.19
N LEU A 198 -10.14 18.88 -31.65
CA LEU A 198 -11.54 18.46 -31.67
C LEU A 198 -12.19 18.67 -30.30
N PRO A 199 -13.37 19.32 -30.21
CA PRO A 199 -14.04 19.55 -28.93
C PRO A 199 -14.62 18.24 -28.37
N ALA A 200 -13.85 17.55 -27.53
CA ALA A 200 -14.35 16.42 -26.75
C ALA A 200 -15.29 16.91 -25.63
N LEU A 201 -16.60 17.02 -25.93
CA LEU A 201 -17.65 17.40 -24.97
C LEU A 201 -17.51 16.76 -23.57
N PRO A 202 -17.16 15.47 -23.43
CA PRO A 202 -16.90 14.84 -22.13
C PRO A 202 -15.84 15.54 -21.28
N ARG A 203 -14.72 15.93 -21.90
CA ARG A 203 -13.59 16.56 -21.19
C ARG A 203 -13.95 17.95 -20.68
N ARG A 204 -14.78 18.71 -21.43
CA ARG A 204 -15.32 20.00 -20.98
C ARG A 204 -16.27 19.86 -19.81
N GLY A 205 -17.13 18.84 -19.82
CA GLY A 205 -18.02 18.54 -18.69
C GLY A 205 -17.24 18.20 -17.41
N MET A 206 -16.19 17.38 -17.54
CA MET A 206 -15.29 17.08 -16.43
C MET A 206 -14.58 18.33 -15.91
N GLN A 207 -14.01 19.15 -16.80
CA GLN A 207 -13.35 20.40 -16.41
C GLN A 207 -14.30 21.35 -15.66
N ALA A 208 -15.51 21.54 -16.18
CA ALA A 208 -16.53 22.40 -15.56
C ALA A 208 -16.89 21.93 -14.14
N LEU A 209 -17.06 20.62 -13.95
CA LEU A 209 -17.27 20.01 -12.64
C LEU A 209 -16.05 20.26 -11.75
N ALA A 210 -14.87 19.80 -12.17
CA ALA A 210 -13.62 19.80 -11.42
C ALA A 210 -13.23 21.19 -10.89
N ARG A 211 -13.45 22.25 -11.68
CA ARG A 211 -13.20 23.64 -11.27
C ARG A 211 -13.96 24.06 -10.01
N THR A 212 -15.06 23.37 -9.68
CA THR A 212 -15.85 23.68 -8.48
C THR A 212 -15.51 22.82 -7.27
N LEU A 213 -14.62 21.83 -7.41
CA LEU A 213 -14.39 20.82 -6.38
C LEU A 213 -13.06 21.05 -5.65
N PRO A 214 -13.07 21.43 -4.36
CA PRO A 214 -11.87 21.46 -3.55
C PRO A 214 -11.11 20.13 -3.56
N GLY A 215 -11.82 18.99 -3.52
CA GLY A 215 -11.18 17.66 -3.54
C GLY A 215 -10.36 17.37 -4.81
N VAL A 216 -10.65 18.03 -5.95
CA VAL A 216 -9.80 17.95 -7.14
C VAL A 216 -8.56 18.85 -7.01
N HIS A 217 -8.72 20.03 -6.41
CA HIS A 217 -7.60 20.95 -6.18
C HIS A 217 -6.60 20.38 -5.15
N ASP A 218 -7.07 19.64 -4.14
CA ASP A 218 -6.21 18.95 -3.17
C ASP A 218 -5.33 17.84 -3.78
N LEU A 219 -5.65 17.40 -5.00
CA LEU A 219 -4.87 16.43 -5.79
C LEU A 219 -3.84 17.08 -6.70
N LEU A 220 -3.78 18.42 -6.78
CA LEU A 220 -2.78 19.12 -7.59
C LEU A 220 -1.36 18.77 -7.13
N PRO A 221 -0.39 18.69 -8.06
CA PRO A 221 0.96 18.31 -7.72
C PRO A 221 1.59 19.37 -6.81
N ASP A 222 2.09 18.94 -5.66
CA ASP A 222 2.81 19.81 -4.72
C ASP A 222 4.28 19.41 -4.58
N HIS A 223 4.90 19.21 -5.74
CA HIS A 223 6.34 19.07 -5.90
C HIS A 223 6.78 19.90 -7.10
N ARG A 224 8.11 20.12 -7.22
CA ARG A 224 8.68 20.78 -8.40
C ARG A 224 8.48 19.86 -9.60
N CYS A 225 7.55 20.21 -10.47
CA CYS A 225 7.13 19.40 -11.63
C CYS A 225 6.75 20.25 -12.85
N VAL A 226 6.74 21.59 -12.73
CA VAL A 226 6.53 22.49 -13.85
C VAL A 226 7.87 22.72 -14.53
N ASP A 227 7.97 22.26 -15.77
CA ASP A 227 9.14 22.42 -16.62
C ASP A 227 9.19 23.82 -17.23
N ALA A 228 10.12 24.64 -16.74
CA ALA A 228 10.42 25.96 -17.27
C ALA A 228 11.66 25.94 -18.21
N GLY A 229 12.00 24.77 -18.75
CA GLY A 229 13.14 24.53 -19.64
C GLY A 229 14.48 24.50 -18.89
N GLY A 230 14.91 25.65 -18.38
CA GLY A 230 16.15 25.77 -17.60
C GLY A 230 15.98 25.46 -16.12
N ASP A 231 14.75 25.43 -15.61
CA ASP A 231 14.46 25.23 -14.19
C ASP A 231 13.17 24.41 -13.98
N VAL A 232 12.98 23.95 -12.75
CA VAL A 232 11.81 23.17 -12.34
C VAL A 232 11.10 23.85 -11.19
N LEU A 233 9.87 24.29 -11.48
CA LEU A 233 9.05 25.08 -10.57
C LEU A 233 7.93 24.23 -9.97
N ARG A 234 7.35 24.72 -8.87
CA ARG A 234 6.09 24.20 -8.33
C ARG A 234 4.94 24.86 -9.07
N LEU A 235 3.85 24.14 -9.25
CA LEU A 235 2.62 24.68 -9.82
C LEU A 235 2.05 25.75 -8.87
N SER A 236 1.85 26.96 -9.38
CA SER A 236 1.34 28.09 -8.61
C SER A 236 -0.19 28.19 -8.68
N PRO A 237 -0.87 28.83 -7.69
CA PRO A 237 -2.30 29.10 -7.80
C PRO A 237 -2.68 29.96 -9.02
N SER A 238 -1.77 30.86 -9.45
CA SER A 238 -1.98 31.64 -10.68
C SER A 238 -1.93 30.75 -11.92
N ASP A 239 -0.99 29.80 -11.98
CA ASP A 239 -0.90 28.82 -13.07
C ASP A 239 -2.22 28.04 -13.15
N VAL A 240 -2.73 27.58 -12.01
CA VAL A 240 -4.02 26.85 -11.93
C VAL A 240 -5.17 27.70 -12.45
N ALA A 241 -5.22 28.99 -12.11
CA ALA A 241 -6.23 29.91 -12.62
C ALA A 241 -6.14 30.07 -14.15
N GLU A 242 -4.93 30.18 -14.69
CA GLU A 242 -4.68 30.27 -16.14
C GLU A 242 -5.14 29.01 -16.87
N LEU A 243 -4.96 27.83 -16.28
CA LEU A 243 -5.49 26.56 -16.80
C LEU A 243 -7.03 26.49 -16.81
N GLY A 244 -7.68 27.34 -16.03
CA GLY A 244 -9.12 27.36 -15.85
C GLY A 244 -9.57 26.67 -14.57
N GLY A 245 -8.68 26.40 -13.62
CA GLY A 245 -9.02 26.06 -12.24
C GLY A 245 -9.45 27.27 -11.41
N ASP A 246 -9.77 27.03 -10.14
CA ASP A 246 -10.15 28.07 -9.18
C ASP A 246 -8.92 28.44 -8.33
N LYS A 247 -8.56 29.73 -8.35
CA LYS A 247 -7.31 30.23 -7.74
C LYS A 247 -7.33 30.07 -6.22
N GLU A 248 -8.46 30.38 -5.62
CA GLU A 248 -8.66 30.33 -4.17
C GLU A 248 -8.61 28.88 -3.68
N LEU A 249 -9.27 27.96 -4.39
CA LEU A 249 -9.18 26.52 -4.09
C LEU A 249 -7.74 25.99 -4.26
N ALA A 250 -7.02 26.43 -5.29
CA ALA A 250 -5.63 26.06 -5.49
C ALA A 250 -4.71 26.56 -4.35
N ALA A 251 -4.93 27.80 -3.88
CA ALA A 251 -4.21 28.34 -2.73
C ALA A 251 -4.51 27.55 -1.45
N GLN A 252 -5.78 27.23 -1.19
CA GLN A 252 -6.17 26.41 -0.03
C GLN A 252 -5.53 25.01 -0.06
N ALA A 253 -5.54 24.36 -1.22
CA ALA A 253 -4.88 23.06 -1.42
C ALA A 253 -3.37 23.15 -1.16
N GLN A 254 -2.72 24.21 -1.66
CA GLN A 254 -1.30 24.43 -1.42
C GLN A 254 -1.02 24.69 0.07
N ASP A 255 -1.88 25.42 0.77
CA ASP A 255 -1.77 25.67 2.22
C ASP A 255 -1.88 24.38 3.02
N PHE A 256 -2.86 23.54 2.70
CA PHE A 256 -3.03 22.22 3.29
C PHE A 256 -1.78 21.36 3.09
N GLN A 257 -1.30 21.23 1.86
CA GLN A 257 -0.13 20.41 1.55
C GLN A 257 1.16 20.94 2.21
N ARG A 258 1.32 22.26 2.34
CA ARG A 258 2.41 22.87 3.13
C ARG A 258 2.34 22.46 4.60
N ARG A 259 1.16 22.52 5.24
CA ARG A 259 0.98 22.03 6.63
C ARG A 259 1.34 20.56 6.75
N MET A 260 0.91 19.74 5.79
CA MET A 260 1.17 18.30 5.81
C MET A 260 2.65 17.94 5.63
N ARG A 261 3.46 18.80 5.00
CA ARG A 261 4.92 18.61 4.85
C ARG A 261 5.75 19.29 5.94
N ALA A 262 5.14 20.13 6.77
CA ALA A 262 5.86 20.84 7.82
C ALA A 262 6.51 19.83 8.79
N PRO A 263 7.71 20.12 9.31
CA PRO A 263 8.29 19.33 10.39
C PRO A 263 7.29 19.22 11.56
N GLY A 264 7.11 18.00 12.09
CA GLY A 264 6.14 17.73 13.15
C GLY A 264 4.73 17.39 12.67
N ALA A 265 4.44 17.41 11.37
CA ALA A 265 3.21 16.82 10.85
C ALA A 265 3.11 15.33 11.25
N PRO A 266 1.94 14.83 11.71
CA PRO A 266 1.80 13.46 12.17
C PRO A 266 2.19 12.44 11.10
N ALA A 267 3.03 11.49 11.48
CA ALA A 267 3.33 10.33 10.65
C ALA A 267 2.13 9.37 10.60
N LEU A 268 2.02 8.61 9.52
CA LEU A 268 1.06 7.51 9.43
C LEU A 268 1.61 6.30 10.20
N PRO A 269 0.94 5.81 11.26
CA PRO A 269 1.42 4.66 12.03
C PRO A 269 1.61 3.44 11.12
N GLY A 270 2.77 2.78 11.24
CA GLY A 270 3.07 1.53 10.53
C GLY A 270 2.82 1.57 9.01
N HIS A 271 3.02 2.71 8.36
CA HIS A 271 2.63 2.90 6.95
C HIS A 271 3.23 1.85 6.01
N ARG A 272 2.36 1.19 5.24
CA ARG A 272 2.67 0.24 4.17
C ARG A 272 2.09 0.78 2.86
N ALA A 273 2.94 1.16 1.91
CA ALA A 273 2.51 1.71 0.63
C ALA A 273 2.53 0.64 -0.46
N VAL A 274 1.39 0.41 -1.13
CA VAL A 274 1.32 -0.33 -2.39
C VAL A 274 1.24 0.69 -3.52
N VAL A 275 2.26 0.71 -4.35
CA VAL A 275 2.44 1.71 -5.41
C VAL A 275 2.38 1.02 -6.77
N GLY A 276 1.51 1.50 -7.65
CA GLY A 276 1.47 1.07 -9.04
C GLY A 276 2.64 1.65 -9.84
N VAL A 277 3.25 0.83 -10.70
CA VAL A 277 4.43 1.18 -11.51
C VAL A 277 4.32 0.65 -12.95
N ALA A 278 5.31 1.00 -13.76
CA ALA A 278 5.49 0.52 -15.14
C ALA A 278 4.40 0.95 -16.14
N GLN A 279 3.45 1.80 -15.74
CA GLN A 279 2.48 2.40 -16.64
C GLN A 279 2.96 3.78 -17.10
N PRO A 280 2.77 4.15 -18.39
CA PRO A 280 2.99 5.52 -18.85
C PRO A 280 2.21 6.51 -18.01
N THR A 281 2.92 7.39 -17.30
CA THR A 281 2.30 8.31 -16.33
C THR A 281 2.91 9.70 -16.47
N ALA A 282 2.06 10.72 -16.54
CA ALA A 282 2.49 12.10 -16.50
C ALA A 282 3.16 12.40 -15.15
N GLN A 283 4.42 12.83 -15.23
CA GLN A 283 5.33 13.00 -14.08
C GLN A 283 5.73 14.45 -13.89
N SER A 284 5.75 15.20 -14.98
CA SER A 284 5.93 16.65 -15.01
C SER A 284 4.97 17.25 -16.03
N LEU A 285 4.94 18.57 -16.09
CA LEU A 285 4.12 19.28 -17.05
C LEU A 285 4.83 20.54 -17.51
N ARG A 286 4.54 20.94 -18.75
CA ARG A 286 4.91 22.25 -19.28
C ARG A 286 3.65 23.08 -19.45
N LEU A 287 3.75 24.37 -19.15
CA LEU A 287 2.66 25.33 -19.29
C LEU A 287 3.01 26.30 -20.41
N GLU A 288 2.15 26.41 -21.42
CA GLU A 288 2.24 27.46 -22.44
C GLU A 288 0.86 27.99 -22.75
N ASP A 289 0.67 29.31 -22.71
CA ASP A 289 -0.58 29.99 -23.06
C ASP A 289 -1.83 29.40 -22.38
N GLY A 290 -1.72 29.03 -21.11
CA GLY A 290 -2.81 28.42 -20.34
C GLY A 290 -3.17 26.99 -20.76
N VAL A 291 -2.26 26.29 -21.45
CA VAL A 291 -2.38 24.89 -21.87
C VAL A 291 -1.38 24.02 -21.10
N VAL A 292 -1.86 22.89 -20.56
CA VAL A 292 -1.00 21.86 -19.95
C VAL A 292 -0.51 20.90 -21.03
N TYR A 293 0.80 20.69 -21.09
CA TYR A 293 1.41 19.59 -21.83
C TYR A 293 1.95 18.56 -20.85
N GLU A 294 1.37 17.36 -20.85
CA GLU A 294 1.85 16.23 -20.06
C GLU A 294 3.27 15.85 -20.48
N GLN A 295 4.15 15.64 -19.51
CA GLN A 295 5.49 15.10 -19.73
C GLN A 295 5.66 13.81 -18.94
N TYR A 296 6.28 12.81 -19.57
CA TYR A 296 6.41 11.44 -19.04
C TYR A 296 7.79 11.18 -18.43
N GLU A 297 8.44 12.25 -17.99
CA GLU A 297 9.72 12.20 -17.28
C GLU A 297 9.61 13.06 -16.02
N SER A 298 10.25 12.62 -14.95
CA SER A 298 10.47 13.39 -13.74
C SER A 298 11.87 14.03 -13.75
N PHE A 299 12.13 14.90 -12.78
CA PHE A 299 13.43 15.52 -12.58
C PHE A 299 14.19 14.84 -11.45
N GLU A 300 15.42 14.42 -11.74
CA GLU A 300 16.32 13.81 -10.76
C GLU A 300 16.79 14.83 -9.71
N ARG A 301 17.15 14.33 -8.54
CA ARG A 301 17.66 15.14 -7.42
C ARG A 301 19.03 14.64 -6.98
N ASN A 302 19.87 15.58 -6.59
CA ASN A 302 21.14 15.29 -5.93
C ASN A 302 20.90 14.80 -4.49
N GLY A 303 21.94 14.28 -3.84
CA GLY A 303 21.87 13.81 -2.45
C GLY A 303 21.52 14.89 -1.42
N ASP A 304 21.68 16.16 -1.77
CA ASP A 304 21.27 17.34 -0.98
C ASP A 304 19.78 17.73 -1.20
N GLY A 305 19.08 17.06 -2.13
CA GLY A 305 17.69 17.28 -2.45
C GLY A 305 17.41 18.34 -3.53
N GLU A 306 18.44 19.05 -3.99
CA GLU A 306 18.36 20.01 -5.09
C GLU A 306 18.22 19.30 -6.45
N VAL A 307 17.68 20.00 -7.45
CA VAL A 307 17.50 19.45 -8.80
C VAL A 307 18.87 19.13 -9.39
N ALA A 308 19.07 17.87 -9.80
CA ALA A 308 20.28 17.42 -10.46
C ALA A 308 20.37 18.09 -11.85
N ARG A 309 21.55 18.57 -12.21
CA ARG A 309 21.79 19.27 -13.49
C ARG A 309 22.88 18.62 -14.28
N ASP A 310 22.66 18.51 -15.59
CA ASP A 310 23.67 18.05 -16.53
C ASP A 310 24.84 19.05 -16.59
N ARG A 311 26.08 18.56 -16.48
CA ARG A 311 27.27 19.43 -16.38
C ARG A 311 27.59 20.16 -17.68
N ALA A 312 27.21 19.62 -18.83
CA ALA A 312 27.51 20.22 -20.13
C ALA A 312 26.51 21.31 -20.51
N THR A 313 25.24 21.12 -20.16
CA THR A 313 24.13 21.97 -20.61
C THR A 313 23.50 22.81 -19.50
N GLY A 314 23.71 22.46 -18.23
CA GLY A 314 23.06 23.11 -17.08
C GLY A 314 21.57 22.79 -16.91
N HIS A 315 20.99 22.00 -17.81
CA HIS A 315 19.57 21.63 -17.75
C HIS A 315 19.30 20.59 -16.65
N PRO A 316 18.08 20.59 -16.08
CA PRO A 316 17.63 19.54 -15.18
C PRO A 316 17.78 18.15 -15.80
N VAL A 317 18.35 17.21 -15.04
CA VAL A 317 18.45 15.80 -15.45
C VAL A 317 17.06 15.18 -15.38
N ARG A 318 16.63 14.57 -16.47
CA ARG A 318 15.32 13.95 -16.62
C ARG A 318 15.41 12.44 -16.56
N ARG A 319 14.38 11.81 -16.01
CA ARG A 319 14.23 10.36 -16.02
C ARG A 319 12.77 9.95 -15.94
N ASP A 320 12.40 9.00 -16.78
CA ASP A 320 11.13 8.30 -16.64
C ASP A 320 11.18 7.33 -15.45
N ARG A 321 10.31 7.59 -14.48
CA ARG A 321 10.10 6.79 -13.26
C ARG A 321 8.80 5.99 -13.33
N ALA A 322 8.01 6.21 -14.39
CA ALA A 322 6.67 5.70 -14.61
C ALA A 322 5.73 5.94 -13.41
N GLY A 323 4.61 5.23 -13.41
CA GLY A 323 3.62 5.25 -12.34
C GLY A 323 2.52 4.25 -12.62
N ASP A 324 1.32 4.53 -12.15
CA ASP A 324 0.14 3.66 -12.29
C ASP A 324 -0.85 4.15 -13.36
N GLY A 325 -0.43 5.09 -14.21
CA GLY A 325 -1.24 5.76 -15.24
C GLY A 325 -1.94 7.02 -14.73
N THR A 326 -1.99 7.23 -13.42
CA THR A 326 -2.57 8.42 -12.78
C THR A 326 -1.57 9.12 -11.87
N VAL A 327 -0.90 8.39 -10.98
CA VAL A 327 0.02 8.89 -9.96
C VAL A 327 1.42 8.42 -10.32
N CYS A 328 2.36 9.37 -10.43
CA CYS A 328 3.75 9.00 -10.63
C CYS A 328 4.30 8.28 -9.40
N ARG A 329 5.20 7.33 -9.64
CA ARG A 329 5.76 6.46 -8.61
C ARG A 329 6.24 7.23 -7.37
N ASP A 330 6.99 8.30 -7.60
CA ASP A 330 7.66 9.04 -6.52
C ASP A 330 6.70 9.97 -5.74
N ALA A 331 5.49 10.23 -6.26
CA ALA A 331 4.42 10.91 -5.54
C ALA A 331 3.53 9.97 -4.72
N ALA A 332 3.67 8.64 -4.92
CA ALA A 332 2.77 7.64 -4.34
C ALA A 332 3.22 7.11 -2.96
N ALA A 333 4.35 7.57 -2.44
CA ALA A 333 4.88 7.22 -1.13
C ALA A 333 5.32 8.47 -0.35
N LEU A 334 5.20 8.43 0.98
CA LEU A 334 5.75 9.49 1.83
C LEU A 334 7.29 9.40 1.85
N PRO A 335 8.01 10.54 1.91
CA PRO A 335 9.45 10.53 2.10
C PRO A 335 9.86 9.67 3.30
N GLY A 336 10.86 8.80 3.12
CA GLY A 336 11.33 7.90 4.18
C GLY A 336 10.46 6.66 4.44
N SER A 337 9.43 6.40 3.62
CA SER A 337 8.66 5.15 3.70
C SER A 337 9.58 3.95 3.49
N LYS A 338 9.70 3.09 4.52
CA LYS A 338 10.54 1.88 4.46
C LYS A 338 9.81 0.66 3.90
N ASN A 339 8.48 0.68 3.90
CA ASN A 339 7.64 -0.44 3.48
C ASN A 339 6.85 -0.09 2.23
N VAL A 340 7.51 -0.16 1.07
CA VAL A 340 6.88 0.11 -0.23
C VAL A 340 6.88 -1.15 -1.09
N THR A 341 5.68 -1.58 -1.48
CA THR A 341 5.44 -2.68 -2.41
C THR A 341 5.13 -2.09 -3.77
N TRP A 342 5.97 -2.36 -4.77
CA TRP A 342 5.77 -1.89 -6.14
C TRP A 342 5.08 -2.96 -6.97
N LEU A 343 3.92 -2.66 -7.55
CA LEU A 343 3.17 -3.60 -8.39
C LEU A 343 2.96 -2.99 -9.79
N PRO A 344 3.14 -3.73 -10.88
CA PRO A 344 2.96 -3.21 -12.25
C PRO A 344 1.47 -3.11 -12.62
N LEU A 345 0.69 -2.41 -11.80
CA LEU A 345 -0.76 -2.30 -11.91
C LEU A 345 -1.17 -0.86 -12.24
N GLN A 346 -2.25 -0.73 -13.00
CA GLN A 346 -2.92 0.56 -13.18
C GLN A 346 -3.61 1.02 -11.89
N HIS A 347 -3.80 2.33 -11.76
CA HIS A 347 -4.34 2.99 -10.56
C HIS A 347 -5.60 2.30 -10.02
N GLY A 348 -6.64 2.16 -10.85
CA GLY A 348 -7.89 1.53 -10.43
C GLY A 348 -7.76 0.03 -10.10
N ALA A 349 -6.81 -0.67 -10.72
CA ALA A 349 -6.60 -2.10 -10.50
C ALA A 349 -6.01 -2.40 -9.11
N LEU A 350 -5.28 -1.46 -8.49
CA LEU A 350 -4.70 -1.62 -7.15
C LEU A 350 -5.74 -2.00 -6.09
N ALA A 351 -7.00 -1.56 -6.24
CA ALA A 351 -8.07 -1.86 -5.31
C ALA A 351 -8.78 -3.21 -5.53
N LYS A 352 -8.50 -3.93 -6.63
CA LYS A 352 -9.17 -5.21 -6.93
C LYS A 352 -8.23 -6.36 -7.31
N ASP A 353 -6.98 -6.07 -7.66
CA ASP A 353 -6.03 -7.06 -8.13
C ASP A 353 -5.70 -8.09 -7.04
N GLY A 354 -5.61 -9.37 -7.43
CA GLY A 354 -5.41 -10.47 -6.49
C GLY A 354 -4.13 -10.38 -5.67
N VAL A 355 -3.04 -9.85 -6.25
CA VAL A 355 -1.75 -9.69 -5.55
C VAL A 355 -1.82 -8.54 -4.56
N ALA A 356 -2.39 -7.41 -4.95
CA ALA A 356 -2.61 -6.28 -4.06
C ALA A 356 -3.52 -6.67 -2.88
N LEU A 357 -4.59 -7.41 -3.15
CA LEU A 357 -5.50 -7.92 -2.12
C LEU A 357 -4.85 -8.97 -1.22
N ALA A 358 -4.01 -9.85 -1.76
CA ALA A 358 -3.24 -10.79 -0.96
C ALA A 358 -2.29 -10.06 0.01
N HIS A 359 -1.68 -8.95 -0.42
CA HIS A 359 -0.84 -8.12 0.44
C HIS A 359 -1.65 -7.49 1.59
N VAL A 360 -2.82 -6.91 1.30
CA VAL A 360 -3.74 -6.39 2.33
C VAL A 360 -4.15 -7.50 3.31
N ARG A 361 -4.54 -8.66 2.79
CA ARG A 361 -4.94 -9.83 3.58
C ARG A 361 -3.82 -10.34 4.48
N ALA A 362 -2.56 -10.29 4.03
CA ALA A 362 -1.40 -10.68 4.83
C ALA A 362 -1.17 -9.72 5.99
N ILE A 363 -1.34 -8.41 5.76
CA ILE A 363 -1.11 -7.38 6.78
C ILE A 363 -2.16 -7.42 7.88
N LEU A 364 -3.44 -7.62 7.55
CA LEU A 364 -4.55 -7.54 8.52
C LEU A 364 -4.38 -8.40 9.79
N PRO A 365 -3.97 -9.69 9.70
CA PRO A 365 -3.72 -10.54 10.85
C PRO A 365 -2.30 -10.43 11.43
N GLU A 366 -1.39 -9.63 10.83
CA GLU A 366 -0.04 -9.42 11.39
C GLU A 366 -0.14 -8.97 12.86
N ARG A 367 0.74 -9.54 13.68
CA ARG A 367 0.90 -9.15 15.07
C ARG A 367 1.94 -8.05 15.18
N ASP A 368 1.76 -7.17 16.17
CA ASP A 368 2.61 -5.99 16.39
C ASP A 368 3.99 -6.34 16.91
N GLN A 369 4.10 -7.53 17.49
CA GLN A 369 5.33 -8.05 18.05
C GLN A 369 5.98 -8.93 16.99
N ASP A 370 7.22 -8.58 16.67
CA ASP A 370 8.16 -9.56 16.15
C ASP A 370 8.36 -10.59 17.27
N LEU A 371 7.67 -11.73 17.14
CA LEU A 371 7.74 -12.83 18.12
C LEU A 371 9.08 -13.59 18.00
N GLY A 372 10.05 -13.02 17.29
CA GLY A 372 11.27 -13.68 16.88
C GLY A 372 11.01 -14.67 15.75
N PRO A 373 12.04 -15.41 15.33
CA PRO A 373 11.88 -16.51 14.40
C PRO A 373 10.83 -17.51 14.90
N ALA A 374 10.10 -18.10 13.96
CA ALA A 374 9.04 -19.05 14.27
C ALA A 374 9.58 -20.20 15.13
N LEU A 375 9.11 -20.29 16.38
CA LEU A 375 9.44 -21.36 17.34
C LEU A 375 10.91 -21.42 17.82
N GLY A 376 11.65 -20.32 17.71
CA GLY A 376 13.00 -20.20 18.29
C GLY A 376 14.06 -19.76 17.27
N ALA A 377 15.09 -19.09 17.76
CA ALA A 377 16.30 -18.80 16.98
C ALA A 377 17.16 -20.06 17.00
N GLY A 378 17.40 -20.66 15.85
CA GLY A 378 18.21 -21.87 15.79
C GLY A 378 18.65 -22.16 14.37
N GLY A 379 19.57 -21.34 13.86
CA GLY A 379 20.28 -21.69 12.64
C GLY A 379 21.26 -22.82 12.95
N ILE A 380 20.84 -24.07 12.86
CA ILE A 380 21.75 -25.20 13.07
C ILE A 380 22.54 -25.43 11.77
N GLY A 381 23.82 -25.78 11.90
CA GLY A 381 24.71 -26.26 10.86
C GLY A 381 25.03 -27.74 11.09
N LEU A 382 25.51 -28.40 10.03
CA LEU A 382 25.82 -29.83 10.03
C LEU A 382 27.28 -30.03 9.61
N ASP A 383 28.05 -30.72 10.43
CA ASP A 383 29.43 -31.12 10.16
C ASP A 383 29.51 -32.65 10.15
N LEU A 384 29.78 -33.21 8.96
CA LEU A 384 29.89 -34.64 8.71
C LEU A 384 31.25 -34.94 8.06
N PRO A 385 31.84 -36.11 8.33
CA PRO A 385 32.95 -36.61 7.51
C PRO A 385 32.48 -36.87 6.07
N ASP A 386 33.39 -36.74 5.10
CA ASP A 386 33.10 -37.03 3.68
C ASP A 386 32.90 -38.54 3.43
N CYS A 387 33.63 -39.38 4.18
CA CYS A 387 33.53 -40.84 4.12
C CYS A 387 33.55 -41.49 5.51
N VAL A 388 32.91 -42.65 5.63
CA VAL A 388 32.80 -43.43 6.86
C VAL A 388 32.93 -44.93 6.57
N GLU A 389 33.33 -45.71 7.56
CA GLU A 389 33.36 -47.18 7.46
C GLU A 389 31.98 -47.77 7.83
N THR A 390 31.56 -48.81 7.14
CA THR A 390 30.37 -49.58 7.52
C THR A 390 30.53 -50.22 8.89
N ASP A 391 29.39 -50.43 9.57
CA ASP A 391 29.27 -51.02 10.90
C ASP A 391 30.04 -50.31 12.03
N ARG A 392 30.64 -49.15 11.76
CA ARG A 392 31.27 -48.31 12.78
C ARG A 392 30.41 -47.08 13.08
N PRO A 393 30.18 -46.78 14.37
CA PRO A 393 29.48 -45.56 14.74
C PRO A 393 30.37 -44.35 14.49
N TRP A 394 29.78 -43.29 13.94
CA TRP A 394 30.41 -41.99 13.75
C TRP A 394 29.44 -40.88 14.18
N LEU A 395 29.95 -39.67 14.35
CA LEU A 395 29.19 -38.52 14.85
C LEU A 395 28.93 -37.52 13.75
N ALA A 396 27.65 -37.21 13.53
CA ALA A 396 27.21 -36.02 12.81
C ALA A 396 27.11 -34.87 13.81
N ARG A 397 28.06 -33.92 13.79
CA ARG A 397 28.10 -32.81 14.74
C ARG A 397 27.15 -31.70 14.30
N LEU A 398 26.40 -31.16 15.25
CA LEU A 398 25.52 -30.01 15.03
C LEU A 398 26.22 -28.76 15.56
N THR A 399 26.34 -27.75 14.71
CA THR A 399 26.96 -26.46 15.07
C THR A 399 25.88 -25.38 15.15
N PRO A 400 25.86 -24.51 16.17
CA PRO A 400 24.97 -23.36 16.15
C PRO A 400 25.44 -22.34 15.10
N ALA A 401 24.57 -21.41 14.72
CA ALA A 401 24.96 -20.30 13.84
C ALA A 401 26.00 -19.40 14.55
N PRO A 402 26.82 -18.64 13.81
CA PRO A 402 27.77 -17.71 14.41
C PRO A 402 27.09 -16.74 15.39
N GLY A 403 27.46 -16.81 16.66
CA GLY A 403 26.88 -15.98 17.73
C GLY A 403 25.68 -16.60 18.47
N GLU A 404 25.30 -17.83 18.15
CA GLU A 404 24.27 -18.61 18.86
C GLU A 404 24.90 -19.75 19.68
N GLU A 405 24.22 -20.20 20.73
CA GLU A 405 24.55 -21.42 21.51
C GLU A 405 23.42 -22.45 21.38
N LEU A 406 23.78 -23.72 21.33
CA LEU A 406 22.84 -24.85 21.32
C LEU A 406 22.70 -25.37 22.75
N ASP A 407 21.67 -24.92 23.46
CA ASP A 407 21.45 -25.27 24.88
C ASP A 407 20.77 -26.63 25.08
N GLY A 408 20.43 -27.32 23.99
CA GLY A 408 19.80 -28.64 24.02
C GLY A 408 19.53 -29.22 22.64
N HIS A 409 18.99 -30.44 22.62
CA HIS A 409 18.65 -31.18 21.40
C HIS A 409 17.19 -31.62 21.34
N ALA A 410 16.32 -30.99 22.14
CA ALA A 410 14.87 -31.18 22.06
C ALA A 410 14.33 -30.55 20.76
N GLY A 411 13.41 -31.22 20.07
CA GLY A 411 12.89 -30.73 18.79
C GLY A 411 13.80 -30.99 17.57
N ILE A 412 15.00 -31.53 17.78
CA ILE A 412 15.89 -31.95 16.70
C ILE A 412 15.65 -33.43 16.38
N ALA A 413 15.60 -33.78 15.09
CA ALA A 413 15.62 -35.16 14.63
C ALA A 413 16.66 -35.34 13.52
N CYS A 414 17.42 -36.45 13.61
CA CYS A 414 18.41 -36.84 12.61
C CYS A 414 17.98 -38.15 11.95
N SER A 415 17.88 -38.15 10.62
CA SER A 415 17.46 -39.30 9.83
C SER A 415 18.46 -39.61 8.72
N VAL A 416 18.59 -40.89 8.40
CA VAL A 416 19.49 -41.39 7.36
C VAL A 416 18.64 -41.89 6.20
N HIS A 417 18.94 -41.41 5.01
CA HIS A 417 18.25 -41.78 3.78
C HIS A 417 19.24 -42.39 2.78
N ASP A 418 18.80 -43.39 2.04
CA ASP A 418 19.51 -43.84 0.85
C ASP A 418 19.51 -42.71 -0.19
N ALA A 419 20.67 -42.34 -0.74
CA ALA A 419 20.77 -41.15 -1.57
C ALA A 419 20.05 -41.28 -2.93
N GLY A 420 19.96 -42.50 -3.47
CA GLY A 420 19.38 -42.79 -4.78
C GLY A 420 17.86 -42.97 -4.77
N THR A 421 17.31 -43.47 -3.66
CA THR A 421 15.87 -43.75 -3.52
C THR A 421 15.15 -42.78 -2.57
N ASP A 422 15.90 -41.98 -1.81
CA ASP A 422 15.44 -41.10 -0.71
C ASP A 422 14.64 -41.82 0.39
N ARG A 423 14.65 -43.16 0.41
CA ARG A 423 14.00 -43.95 1.46
C ARG A 423 14.79 -43.81 2.75
N ARG A 424 14.08 -43.56 3.85
CA ARG A 424 14.68 -43.56 5.19
C ARG A 424 15.13 -44.98 5.54
N VAL A 425 16.43 -45.13 5.78
CA VAL A 425 17.10 -46.40 6.12
C VAL A 425 17.58 -46.43 7.57
N GLY A 426 17.64 -45.27 8.23
CA GLY A 426 18.12 -45.18 9.61
C GLY A 426 17.72 -43.88 10.31
N THR A 427 18.16 -43.78 11.57
CA THR A 427 17.95 -42.61 12.43
C THR A 427 19.20 -42.39 13.25
N GLY A 428 19.69 -41.16 13.31
CA GLY A 428 20.78 -40.79 14.20
C GLY A 428 20.27 -40.60 15.62
N ARG A 429 21.01 -41.12 16.60
CA ARG A 429 20.70 -40.93 18.04
C ARG A 429 21.36 -39.65 18.52
N LEU A 430 20.55 -38.65 18.86
CA LEU A 430 21.04 -37.37 19.39
C LEU A 430 21.51 -37.52 20.84
N GLY A 431 22.59 -36.80 21.16
CA GLY A 431 23.11 -36.69 22.50
C GLY A 431 24.20 -35.62 22.60
N TRP A 432 24.68 -35.41 23.83
CA TRP A 432 25.83 -34.57 24.10
C TRP A 432 27.12 -35.36 23.92
N HIS A 433 28.02 -34.84 23.07
CA HIS A 433 29.33 -35.41 22.78
C HIS A 433 30.37 -34.28 22.83
N ASP A 434 31.32 -34.36 23.77
CA ASP A 434 32.39 -33.38 23.96
C ASP A 434 31.88 -31.91 24.12
N GLY A 435 30.74 -31.74 24.80
CA GLY A 435 30.14 -30.41 25.02
C GLY A 435 29.39 -29.84 23.81
N ALA A 436 29.20 -30.63 22.74
CA ALA A 436 28.38 -30.27 21.59
C ALA A 436 27.26 -31.28 21.37
N VAL A 437 26.17 -30.86 20.71
CA VAL A 437 25.12 -31.78 20.26
C VAL A 437 25.60 -32.53 19.02
N ALA A 438 25.49 -33.86 19.03
CA ALA A 438 25.77 -34.67 17.85
C ALA A 438 24.78 -35.83 17.74
N ALA A 439 24.61 -36.34 16.51
CA ALA A 439 23.87 -37.57 16.25
C ALA A 439 24.84 -38.71 15.96
N SER A 440 24.77 -39.78 16.76
CA SER A 440 25.50 -41.02 16.49
C SER A 440 24.78 -41.85 15.42
N ILE A 441 25.49 -42.19 14.36
CA ILE A 441 24.98 -42.88 13.17
C ILE A 441 25.87 -44.09 12.88
N THR A 442 25.24 -45.20 12.49
CA THR A 442 25.92 -46.40 11.97
C THR A 442 25.24 -46.81 10.68
N LEU A 443 26.05 -47.07 9.64
CA LEU A 443 25.59 -47.48 8.32
C LEU A 443 26.03 -48.93 8.09
N SER A 444 25.09 -49.83 7.79
CA SER A 444 25.38 -51.26 7.69
C SER A 444 25.88 -51.69 6.32
N ASP A 445 25.56 -50.94 5.27
CA ASP A 445 25.92 -51.30 3.90
C ASP A 445 26.78 -50.20 3.26
N PRO A 446 27.71 -50.55 2.34
CA PRO A 446 28.45 -49.56 1.56
C PRO A 446 27.51 -48.81 0.60
N GLY A 447 27.72 -47.51 0.43
CA GLY A 447 26.86 -46.72 -0.44
C GLY A 447 26.84 -45.23 -0.12
N LEU A 448 26.09 -44.48 -0.91
CA LEU A 448 25.90 -43.04 -0.71
C LEU A 448 24.62 -42.80 0.08
N TYR A 449 24.75 -42.11 1.20
CA TYR A 449 23.65 -41.80 2.10
C TYR A 449 23.47 -40.30 2.24
N ARG A 450 22.21 -39.87 2.45
CA ARG A 450 21.83 -38.51 2.78
C ARG A 450 21.46 -38.43 4.24
N ILE A 451 22.22 -37.67 5.01
CA ILE A 451 21.85 -37.32 6.38
C ILE A 451 20.93 -36.12 6.31
N ARG A 452 19.79 -36.22 7.00
CA ARG A 452 18.80 -35.15 7.09
C ARG A 452 18.56 -34.80 8.55
N VAL A 453 18.85 -33.56 8.91
CA VAL A 453 18.58 -33.01 10.25
C VAL A 453 17.45 -32.00 10.14
N THR A 454 16.40 -32.24 10.91
CA THR A 454 15.28 -31.32 11.08
C THR A 454 15.32 -30.74 12.47
N ALA A 455 15.13 -29.44 12.59
CA ALA A 455 14.89 -28.76 13.84
C ALA A 455 13.64 -27.90 13.70
N ASP A 456 12.96 -27.64 14.82
CA ASP A 456 11.74 -26.85 14.83
C ASP A 456 11.98 -25.47 14.19
N GLY A 457 11.14 -25.11 13.21
CA GLY A 457 11.19 -23.78 12.56
C GLY A 457 12.23 -23.59 11.45
N ALA A 458 13.11 -24.57 11.17
CA ALA A 458 14.13 -24.47 10.13
C ALA A 458 13.89 -25.43 8.94
N PRO A 459 14.26 -25.07 7.70
CA PRO A 459 14.33 -26.03 6.59
C PRO A 459 15.26 -27.20 6.95
N PRO A 460 14.99 -28.43 6.48
CA PRO A 460 15.85 -29.58 6.76
C PRO A 460 17.26 -29.35 6.18
N LEU A 461 18.28 -29.52 7.02
CA LEU A 461 19.66 -29.56 6.57
C LEU A 461 19.94 -30.94 6.00
N THR A 462 20.61 -30.98 4.84
CA THR A 462 21.01 -32.25 4.25
C THR A 462 22.43 -32.21 3.75
N GLN A 463 23.18 -33.28 4.01
CA GLN A 463 24.51 -33.50 3.45
C GLN A 463 24.69 -34.99 3.12
N LEU A 464 25.50 -35.26 2.10
CA LEU A 464 25.80 -36.62 1.65
C LEU A 464 27.03 -37.17 2.38
N VAL A 465 27.04 -38.47 2.64
CA VAL A 465 28.19 -39.20 3.17
C VAL A 465 28.36 -40.53 2.44
N LEU A 466 29.59 -40.90 2.13
CA LEU A 466 29.92 -42.18 1.51
C LEU A 466 30.32 -43.21 2.56
N ALA A 467 29.59 -44.33 2.64
CA ALA A 467 29.98 -45.48 3.46
C ALA A 467 30.83 -46.46 2.62
N LEU A 468 31.99 -46.81 3.15
CA LEU A 468 32.96 -47.71 2.54
C LEU A 468 33.03 -49.03 3.31
N ASP A 469 33.21 -50.14 2.61
CA ASP A 469 33.50 -51.43 3.23
C ASP A 469 34.98 -51.47 3.64
N PRO A 470 35.33 -51.64 4.92
CA PRO A 470 36.72 -51.79 5.35
C PRO A 470 37.38 -53.08 4.80
N ALA A 471 36.62 -54.06 4.33
CA ALA A 471 37.11 -55.29 3.71
C ALA A 471 37.43 -55.14 2.19
N ASP A 472 37.00 -54.04 1.57
CA ASP A 472 37.26 -53.74 0.15
C ASP A 472 37.86 -52.32 0.01
N PRO A 473 39.09 -52.09 0.53
CA PRO A 473 39.75 -50.81 0.40
C PRO A 473 40.10 -50.54 -1.07
N ILE A 474 39.68 -49.39 -1.57
CA ILE A 474 40.02 -48.88 -2.92
C ILE A 474 41.54 -48.75 -3.10
#